data_AF-A0A7K6GZP5-F1
#
_entry.id   AF-A0A7K6GZP5-F1
#
_cell.length_a   1.000
_cell.length_b   1.000
_cell.length_c   1.000
_cell.angle_alpha   90.00
_cell.angle_beta   90.00
_cell.angle_gamma   90.00
#
_symmetry.space_group_name_H-M   'P 1'
#
loop_
_entity.id
_entity.type
_entity.pdbx_description
1 polymer ?
#
loop_
_entity_poly.entity_id
_entity_poly.type
_entity_poly.pdbx_seq_one_letter_code
_entity_poly.pdbx_strand_id
1 'polypeptide(L)'
;SPAGKALVSLMERYRVGSLLGRGGYGNVYAGTRLADGAPVAIKCVERKRIHHWGELPDGTSAPLEIVLHAKVSTGCRGIVQLLEWVELPGSFVIVMERP
;
A
#
# COMPACT_ATOMS: atom_id res chain seq x y z
N SER A 1 -14.26 14.25 -4.19
CA SER A 1 -12.87 14.74 -4.13
C SER A 1 -11.95 13.80 -4.92
N PRO A 2 -10.76 14.24 -5.37
CA PRO A 2 -9.77 13.37 -6.03
C PRO A 2 -9.47 12.09 -5.24
N ALA A 3 -9.41 12.22 -3.91
CA ALA A 3 -9.29 11.14 -2.95
C ALA A 3 -10.42 10.09 -2.99
N GLY A 4 -11.67 10.52 -3.12
CA GLY A 4 -12.80 9.60 -3.25
C GLY A 4 -12.69 8.74 -4.51
N LYS A 5 -12.21 9.33 -5.61
CA LYS A 5 -11.94 8.60 -6.85
C LYS A 5 -10.80 7.58 -6.70
N ALA A 6 -9.76 7.93 -5.95
CA ALA A 6 -8.62 7.05 -5.71
C ALA A 6 -9.01 5.78 -4.94
N LEU A 7 -9.84 5.91 -3.90
CA LEU A 7 -10.35 4.75 -3.16
C LEU A 7 -11.27 3.87 -3.99
N VAL A 8 -12.21 4.47 -4.75
CA VAL A 8 -13.09 3.72 -5.65
C VAL A 8 -12.26 2.92 -6.66
N SER A 9 -11.27 3.57 -7.27
CA SER A 9 -10.38 2.91 -8.24
C SER A 9 -9.61 1.73 -7.63
N LEU A 10 -9.20 1.83 -6.37
CA LEU A 10 -8.57 0.72 -5.66
C LEU A 10 -9.54 -0.45 -5.45
N MET A 11 -10.79 -0.17 -5.09
CA MET A 11 -11.83 -1.18 -4.89
C MET A 11 -12.24 -1.88 -6.19
N GLU A 12 -12.04 -1.25 -7.35
CA GLU A 12 -12.24 -1.87 -8.67
C GLU A 12 -11.11 -2.86 -9.04
N ARG A 13 -9.94 -2.76 -8.41
CA ARG A 13 -8.79 -3.65 -8.66
C ARG A 13 -8.58 -4.71 -7.59
N TYR A 14 -9.03 -4.46 -6.36
CA TYR A 14 -8.79 -5.33 -5.23
C TYR A 14 -10.03 -5.54 -4.37
N ARG A 15 -10.26 -6.79 -4.00
CA ARG A 15 -11.23 -7.15 -2.97
C ARG A 15 -10.53 -7.21 -1.62
N VAL A 16 -10.99 -6.41 -0.66
CA VAL A 16 -10.51 -6.43 0.73
C VAL A 16 -11.11 -7.63 1.48
N GLY A 17 -10.30 -8.31 2.26
CA GLY A 17 -10.67 -9.45 3.10
C GLY A 17 -10.53 -9.15 4.60
N SER A 18 -10.27 -10.20 5.38
CA SER A 18 -10.15 -10.11 6.83
C SER A 18 -8.93 -9.29 7.27
N LEU A 19 -9.01 -8.69 8.46
CA LEU A 19 -7.84 -8.09 9.11
C LEU A 19 -6.81 -9.19 9.43
N LEU A 20 -5.56 -8.98 9.02
CA LEU A 20 -4.42 -9.87 9.32
C LEU A 20 -3.66 -9.42 10.56
N GLY A 21 -3.58 -8.10 10.77
CA GLY A 21 -2.84 -7.56 11.91
C GLY A 21 -3.09 -6.07 12.11
N ARG A 22 -2.93 -5.64 13.36
CA ARG A 22 -3.04 -4.24 13.80
C ARG A 22 -1.89 -3.91 14.74
N GLY A 23 -1.24 -2.76 14.53
CA GLY A 23 -0.13 -2.35 15.38
C GLY A 23 0.36 -0.93 15.16
N GLY A 24 1.58 -0.64 15.65
CA GLY A 24 2.29 0.63 15.53
C GLY A 24 2.40 1.16 14.10
N TYR A 25 2.34 0.26 13.12
CA TYR A 25 2.56 0.53 11.71
C TYR A 25 1.27 0.60 10.88
N GLY A 26 0.09 0.58 11.52
CA GLY A 26 -1.20 0.65 10.84
C GLY A 26 -2.01 -0.65 10.91
N ASN A 27 -2.97 -0.79 10.00
CA ASN A 27 -3.82 -1.97 9.85
C ASN A 27 -3.44 -2.70 8.57
N VAL A 28 -3.31 -4.03 8.62
CA VAL A 28 -3.04 -4.87 7.45
C VAL A 28 -4.21 -5.81 7.23
N TYR A 29 -4.77 -5.79 6.03
CA TYR A 29 -5.87 -6.65 5.62
C TYR A 29 -5.40 -7.66 4.58
N ALA A 30 -6.01 -8.83 4.57
CA ALA A 30 -5.95 -9.72 3.43
C ALA A 30 -6.63 -9.04 2.24
N GLY A 31 -6.22 -9.38 1.04
CA GLY A 31 -6.94 -9.00 -0.17
C GLY A 31 -6.75 -10.01 -1.29
N THR A 32 -7.51 -9.78 -2.35
CA THR A 32 -7.42 -10.50 -3.62
C THR A 32 -7.34 -9.48 -4.75
N ARG A 33 -6.30 -9.58 -5.60
CA ARG A 33 -6.24 -8.80 -6.85
C ARG A 33 -7.21 -9.41 -7.85
N LEU A 34 -8.10 -8.58 -8.40
CA LEU A 34 -9.21 -9.05 -9.23
C LEU A 34 -8.77 -9.49 -10.63
N ALA A 35 -7.65 -8.96 -11.12
CA ALA A 35 -7.14 -9.25 -12.46
C ALA A 35 -6.74 -10.74 -12.64
N ASP A 36 -6.21 -11.36 -11.59
CA ASP A 36 -5.63 -12.71 -11.66
C ASP A 36 -5.94 -13.59 -10.44
N GLY A 37 -6.72 -13.09 -9.48
CA GLY A 37 -7.05 -13.80 -8.25
C GLY A 37 -5.89 -13.89 -7.25
N ALA A 38 -4.77 -13.21 -7.48
CA ALA A 38 -3.60 -13.33 -6.63
C ALA A 38 -3.87 -12.83 -5.20
N PRO A 39 -3.38 -13.52 -4.16
CA PRO A 39 -3.44 -13.04 -2.79
C PRO A 39 -2.56 -11.80 -2.62
N VAL A 40 -3.11 -10.77 -1.97
CA VAL A 40 -2.39 -9.55 -1.61
C VAL A 40 -2.57 -9.25 -0.13
N ALA A 41 -1.73 -8.38 0.39
CA ALA A 41 -1.93 -7.70 1.66
C ALA A 41 -2.12 -6.20 1.40
N ILE A 42 -3.08 -5.61 2.09
CA ILE A 42 -3.48 -4.21 1.93
C ILE A 42 -3.24 -3.53 3.27
N LYS A 43 -2.19 -2.71 3.33
CA LYS A 43 -1.80 -1.97 4.53
C LYS A 43 -2.33 -0.54 4.47
N CYS A 44 -3.00 -0.10 5.52
CA CYS A 44 -3.47 1.27 5.67
C CYS A 44 -2.72 1.96 6.81
N VAL A 45 -2.12 3.11 6.51
CA VAL A 45 -1.33 3.93 7.44
C VAL A 45 -1.96 5.31 7.55
N GLU A 46 -2.41 5.68 8.74
CA GLU A 46 -2.98 7.02 8.98
C GLU A 46 -1.88 8.08 8.88
N ARG A 47 -2.12 9.16 8.13
CA ARG A 47 -1.15 10.24 7.89
C ARG A 47 -0.57 10.83 9.17
N LYS A 48 -1.41 11.01 10.20
CA LYS A 48 -0.98 11.54 11.51
C LYS A 48 0.02 10.66 12.25
N ARG A 49 0.21 9.41 11.84
CA ARG A 49 1.16 8.43 12.41
C ARG A 49 2.44 8.33 11.59
N ILE A 50 2.59 9.14 10.53
CA ILE A 50 3.73 9.11 9.62
C ILE A 50 4.73 10.19 10.06
N HIS A 51 5.81 9.73 10.69
CA HIS A 51 6.87 10.60 11.20
C HIS A 51 8.04 10.77 10.22
N HIS A 52 8.19 9.83 9.29
CA HIS A 52 9.30 9.82 8.34
C HIS A 52 8.79 9.85 6.91
N TRP A 53 9.28 10.84 6.17
CA TRP A 53 8.94 11.11 4.79
C TRP A 53 10.21 11.02 3.93
N GLY A 54 10.03 10.73 2.66
CA GLY A 54 11.07 10.80 1.65
C GLY A 54 10.46 11.11 0.28
N GLU A 55 11.27 10.98 -0.76
CA GLU A 55 10.88 11.25 -2.14
C GLU A 55 11.14 10.04 -3.03
N LEU A 56 10.19 9.77 -3.92
CA LEU A 56 10.34 8.82 -5.03
C LEU A 56 11.17 9.44 -6.16
N PRO A 57 11.67 8.64 -7.13
CA PRO A 57 12.51 9.16 -8.23
C PRO A 57 11.83 10.23 -9.10
N ASP A 58 10.50 10.27 -9.12
CA ASP A 58 9.70 11.27 -9.84
C ASP A 58 9.46 12.56 -9.02
N GLY A 59 10.04 12.68 -7.82
CA GLY A 59 9.87 13.81 -6.91
C GLY A 59 8.62 13.72 -6.03
N THR A 60 7.83 12.66 -6.13
CA THR A 60 6.63 12.49 -5.29
C THR A 60 7.03 12.27 -3.83
N SER A 61 6.52 13.13 -2.93
CA SER A 61 6.70 12.94 -1.48
C SER A 61 5.81 11.81 -0.97
N ALA A 62 6.40 10.85 -0.27
CA ALA A 62 5.70 9.69 0.25
C ALA A 62 6.26 9.28 1.62
N PRO A 63 5.49 8.50 2.41
CA PRO A 63 6.01 7.86 3.62
C PRO A 63 7.29 7.09 3.32
N LEU A 64 8.29 7.19 4.20
CA LEU A 64 9.59 6.55 4.01
C LEU A 64 9.46 5.04 3.76
N GLU A 65 8.45 4.39 4.36
CA GLU A 65 8.12 3.00 4.09
C GLU A 65 7.88 2.72 2.60
N ILE A 66 7.08 3.54 1.92
CA ILE A 66 6.80 3.39 0.48
C ILE A 66 8.08 3.61 -0.33
N VAL A 67 8.85 4.65 0.02
CA VAL A 67 10.10 5.00 -0.69
C VAL A 67 11.12 3.86 -0.60
N LEU A 68 11.32 3.30 0.59
CA LEU A 68 12.25 2.19 0.79
C LEU A 68 11.75 0.91 0.12
N HIS A 69 10.45 0.62 0.23
CA HIS A 69 9.85 -0.56 -0.37
C HIS A 69 9.96 -0.53 -1.90
N ALA A 70 9.69 0.61 -2.53
CA ALA A 70 9.86 0.79 -3.97
C ALA A 70 11.30 0.56 -4.44
N LYS A 71 12.30 1.00 -3.66
CA LYS A 71 13.74 0.81 -3.99
C LYS A 71 14.16 -0.66 -4.01
N VAL A 72 13.53 -1.50 -3.20
CA VAL A 72 13.88 -2.93 -3.08
C VAL A 72 12.93 -3.85 -3.84
N SER A 73 11.82 -3.33 -4.37
CA SER A 73 10.83 -4.09 -5.16
C SER A 73 11.23 -4.28 -6.62
N THR A 74 12.51 -4.12 -6.95
CA THR A 74 13.04 -4.33 -8.31
C THR A 74 14.02 -5.49 -8.29
N GLY A 75 13.51 -6.70 -8.53
CA GLY A 75 14.34 -7.89 -8.82
C GLY A 75 14.78 -8.74 -7.62
N CYS A 76 14.39 -8.39 -6.39
CA CYS A 76 14.69 -9.19 -5.20
C CYS A 76 13.59 -10.21 -4.88
N ARG A 77 13.71 -11.44 -5.38
CA ARG A 77 12.71 -12.53 -5.15
C ARG A 77 12.45 -12.89 -3.68
N GLY A 78 13.37 -12.57 -2.76
CA GLY A 78 13.20 -12.82 -1.32
C GLY A 78 12.46 -11.73 -0.55
N ILE A 79 12.06 -10.65 -1.22
CA ILE A 79 11.35 -9.52 -0.62
C ILE A 79 9.90 -9.55 -1.11
N VAL A 80 8.96 -9.27 -0.22
CA VAL A 80 7.55 -9.07 -0.59
C VAL A 80 7.48 -7.87 -1.53
N GLN A 81 6.94 -8.03 -2.75
CA GLN A 81 6.93 -6.92 -3.71
C GLN A 81 5.86 -5.89 -3.39
N LEU A 82 6.20 -4.60 -3.56
CA LEU A 82 5.25 -3.50 -3.64
C LEU A 82 4.55 -3.56 -5.00
N LEU A 83 3.21 -3.70 -4.99
CA LEU A 83 2.42 -3.78 -6.20
C LEU A 83 1.85 -2.42 -6.59
N GLU A 84 1.32 -1.70 -5.61
CA GLU A 84 0.67 -0.40 -5.81
C GLU A 84 0.61 0.35 -4.48
N TRP A 85 0.57 1.67 -4.51
CA TRP A 85 0.22 2.47 -3.34
C TRP A 85 -0.65 3.66 -3.76
N VAL A 86 -1.49 4.14 -2.84
CA VAL A 86 -2.45 5.21 -3.09
C VAL A 86 -2.49 6.16 -1.90
N GLU A 87 -2.47 7.45 -2.18
CA GLU A 87 -2.69 8.51 -1.20
C GLU A 87 -4.17 8.83 -1.04
N LEU A 88 -4.66 8.82 0.20
CA LEU A 88 -5.99 9.25 0.61
C LEU A 88 -5.86 10.48 1.53
N PRO A 89 -6.94 11.25 1.80
CA PRO A 89 -6.86 12.51 2.54
C PRO A 89 -6.25 12.37 3.93
N GLY A 90 -6.54 11.25 4.60
CA GLY A 90 -6.10 10.97 5.96
C GLY A 90 -5.17 9.77 6.09
N SER A 91 -4.83 9.10 5.00
CA SER A 91 -4.08 7.84 5.05
C SER A 91 -3.36 7.53 3.75
N PHE A 92 -2.43 6.58 3.83
CA PHE A 92 -1.83 5.93 2.67
C PHE A 92 -2.24 4.46 2.68
N VAL A 93 -2.54 3.94 1.50
CA VAL A 93 -2.78 2.52 1.28
C VAL A 93 -1.62 1.94 0.48
N ILE A 94 -1.07 0.83 0.97
CA ILE A 94 0.05 0.11 0.36
C ILE A 94 -0.45 -1.29 0.05
N VAL A 95 -0.38 -1.69 -1.22
CA VAL A 95 -0.75 -3.03 -1.69
C VAL A 95 0.52 -3.80 -2.00
N MET A 96 0.65 -4.97 -1.39
CA MET A 96 1.84 -5.80 -1.48
C MET A 96 1.48 -7.26 -1.74
N GLU A 97 2.41 -8.02 -2.30
CA GLU A 97 2.27 -9.46 -2.43
C GLU A 97 1.97 -10.11 -1.07
N ARG A 98 1.22 -11.22 -1.09
CA ARG A 98 1.01 -12.03 0.11
C ARG A 98 1.31 -13.49 -0.21
N PRO A 99 2.53 -13.95 0.12
CA PRO A 99 2.93 -15.35 0.00
C PRO A 99 2.04 -16.30 0.79
#